data_AF-A0A2M9P418-F1
#
_entry.id   AF-A0A2M9P418-F1
#
_cell.length_a   1.000
_cell.length_b   1.000
_cell.length_c   1.000
_cell.angle_alpha   90.00
_cell.angle_beta   90.00
_cell.angle_gamma   90.00
#
_symmetry.space_group_name_H-M   'P 1'
#
loop_
_entity.id
_entity.type
_entity.pdbx_description
1 polymer ?
#
loop_
_entity_poly.entity_id
_entity_poly.type
_entity_poly.pdbx_seq_one_letter_code
_entity_poly.pdbx_strand_id
1 'polypeptide(L)'
;DLLRFGLIPEFIGRLPVIATLEQLDEAALIEILTQPKNALVKQYQKLLELDDVELEFEPEALSEIAKKAIERKTGARGLRSIIEGIILEVMFDLPSRDDVAKCVITGNTISKNESPKLVLKDGTTIKGQEKKTSA
;
A
#
# COMPACT_ATOMS: atom_id res chain seq x y z
N ASP A 1 4.36 -36.43 -2.66
CA ASP A 1 5.26 -35.28 -2.46
C ASP A 1 5.61 -34.99 -1.00
N LEU A 2 4.64 -34.86 -0.08
CA LEU A 2 4.89 -34.59 1.35
C LEU A 2 5.89 -35.55 2.03
N LEU A 3 5.85 -36.82 1.65
CA LEU A 3 6.78 -37.86 2.12
C LEU A 3 8.21 -37.64 1.61
N ARG A 4 8.37 -37.10 0.38
CA ARG A 4 9.66 -36.67 -0.18
C ARG A 4 10.18 -35.38 0.45
N PHE A 5 9.29 -34.54 0.97
CA PHE A 5 9.62 -33.36 1.79
C PHE A 5 9.93 -33.71 3.27
N GLY A 6 9.98 -34.99 3.63
CA GLY A 6 10.44 -35.47 4.95
C GLY A 6 9.33 -35.68 5.99
N LEU A 7 8.05 -35.59 5.60
CA LEU A 7 6.94 -35.88 6.51
C LEU A 7 6.70 -37.40 6.63
N ILE A 8 6.54 -37.88 7.86
CA ILE A 8 6.32 -39.31 8.13
C ILE A 8 4.88 -39.75 7.80
N PRO A 9 4.66 -41.00 7.33
CA PRO A 9 3.35 -41.50 6.93
C PRO A 9 2.28 -41.41 8.02
N GLU A 10 2.64 -41.69 9.28
CA GLU A 10 1.74 -41.68 10.43
C GLU A 10 1.21 -40.29 10.72
N PHE A 11 2.02 -39.25 10.48
CA PHE A 11 1.64 -37.87 10.67
C PHE A 11 0.76 -37.36 9.52
N ILE A 12 1.10 -37.72 8.27
CA ILE A 12 0.27 -37.41 7.10
C ILE A 12 -1.11 -38.07 7.25
N GLY A 13 -1.16 -39.30 7.76
CA GLY A 13 -2.41 -40.02 8.03
C GLY A 13 -3.34 -39.34 9.05
N ARG A 14 -2.82 -38.42 9.88
CA ARG A 14 -3.61 -37.61 10.83
C ARG A 14 -4.08 -36.27 10.25
N LEU A 15 -3.73 -35.95 9.00
CA LEU A 15 -4.15 -34.73 8.29
C LEU A 15 -5.08 -35.10 7.11
N PRO A 16 -6.35 -35.47 7.38
CA PRO A 16 -7.27 -35.95 6.35
C PRO A 16 -7.75 -34.86 5.38
N VAL A 17 -7.53 -33.58 5.73
CA VAL A 17 -7.94 -32.43 4.91
C VAL A 17 -6.70 -31.70 4.42
N ILE A 18 -6.58 -31.57 3.10
CA ILE A 18 -5.52 -30.83 2.43
C ILE A 18 -6.19 -29.69 1.66
N ALA A 19 -5.75 -28.46 1.88
CA ALA A 19 -6.18 -27.29 1.14
C ALA A 19 -4.96 -26.60 0.54
N THR A 20 -5.05 -26.22 -0.73
CA THR A 20 -4.04 -25.45 -1.44
C THR A 20 -4.51 -24.00 -1.58
N LEU A 21 -3.57 -23.06 -1.44
CA LEU A 21 -3.85 -21.64 -1.66
C LEU A 21 -3.40 -21.24 -3.07
N GLU A 22 -4.15 -20.36 -3.69
CA GLU A 22 -3.80 -19.74 -4.97
C GLU A 22 -2.69 -18.69 -4.75
N GLN A 23 -1.85 -18.50 -5.77
CA GLN A 23 -0.89 -17.40 -5.75
C GLN A 23 -1.61 -16.08 -5.96
N LEU A 24 -1.15 -15.05 -5.24
CA LEU A 24 -1.68 -13.70 -5.39
C LEU A 24 -1.19 -13.09 -6.71
N ASP A 25 -2.12 -12.71 -7.56
CA ASP A 25 -1.87 -11.90 -8.74
C ASP A 25 -2.06 -10.41 -8.45
N GLU A 26 -1.86 -9.56 -9.46
CA GLU A 26 -1.97 -8.10 -9.32
C GLU A 26 -3.39 -7.69 -8.88
N ALA A 27 -4.41 -8.31 -9.46
CA ALA A 27 -5.81 -8.02 -9.15
C ALA A 27 -6.14 -8.36 -7.69
N ALA A 28 -5.73 -9.54 -7.22
CA ALA A 28 -5.92 -9.95 -5.83
C ALA A 28 -5.23 -8.99 -4.85
N LEU A 29 -4.04 -8.47 -5.19
CA LEU A 29 -3.35 -7.48 -4.35
C LEU A 29 -4.09 -6.14 -4.30
N ILE A 30 -4.63 -5.66 -5.42
CA ILE A 30 -5.46 -4.44 -5.46
C ILE A 30 -6.74 -4.63 -4.64
N GLU A 31 -7.38 -5.80 -4.72
CA GLU A 31 -8.53 -6.12 -3.87
C GLU A 31 -8.16 -6.08 -2.39
N ILE A 32 -7.05 -6.71 -2.01
CA ILE A 32 -6.55 -6.67 -0.62
C ILE A 32 -6.28 -5.22 -0.15
N LEU A 33 -5.79 -4.36 -1.04
CA LEU A 33 -5.53 -2.95 -0.73
C LEU A 33 -6.80 -2.13 -0.46
N THR A 34 -7.95 -2.52 -1.02
CA THR A 34 -9.14 -1.65 -1.12
C THR A 34 -10.43 -2.25 -0.55
N GLN A 35 -10.69 -3.54 -0.76
CA GLN A 35 -11.98 -4.17 -0.48
C GLN A 35 -12.18 -4.57 1.00
N PRO A 36 -11.24 -5.25 1.68
CA PRO A 36 -11.43 -5.69 3.05
C PRO A 36 -11.88 -4.56 3.98
N LYS A 37 -12.61 -4.90 5.04
CA LYS A 37 -12.98 -3.93 6.09
C LYS A 37 -11.75 -3.24 6.67
N ASN A 38 -10.67 -3.99 6.84
CA ASN A 38 -9.40 -3.51 7.37
C ASN A 38 -8.36 -3.32 6.25
N ALA A 39 -8.79 -2.91 5.05
CA ALA A 39 -7.90 -2.63 3.93
C ALA A 39 -6.89 -1.51 4.25
N LEU A 40 -5.67 -1.59 3.70
CA LEU A 40 -4.60 -0.61 4.00
C LEU A 40 -4.99 0.80 3.56
N VAL A 41 -5.61 0.96 2.39
CA VAL A 41 -6.07 2.27 1.91
C VAL A 41 -7.03 2.91 2.92
N LYS A 42 -8.02 2.14 3.41
CA LYS A 42 -8.99 2.64 4.41
C LYS A 42 -8.33 3.01 5.73
N GLN A 43 -7.32 2.25 6.17
CA GLN A 43 -6.58 2.55 7.39
C GLN A 43 -5.87 3.90 7.28
N TYR A 44 -5.15 4.15 6.18
CA TYR A 44 -4.42 5.39 5.97
C TYR A 44 -5.32 6.58 5.67
N GLN A 45 -6.43 6.36 4.96
CA GLN A 45 -7.47 7.37 4.79
C GLN A 45 -8.00 7.83 6.14
N LYS A 46 -8.36 6.89 7.02
CA LYS A 46 -8.86 7.24 8.35
C LYS A 46 -7.80 7.95 9.20
N LEU A 47 -6.54 7.60 9.02
CA LEU A 47 -5.44 8.20 9.76
C LEU A 47 -5.23 9.67 9.38
N LEU A 48 -5.21 10.01 8.08
CA LEU A 48 -5.10 11.40 7.62
C LEU A 48 -6.39 12.21 7.86
N GLU A 49 -7.55 11.56 7.90
CA GLU A 49 -8.81 12.21 8.26
C GLU A 49 -8.79 12.77 9.69
N LEU A 50 -7.95 12.22 10.59
CA LEU A 50 -7.77 12.78 11.94
C LEU A 50 -7.12 14.16 11.93
N ASP A 51 -6.37 14.48 10.88
CA ASP A 51 -5.72 15.77 10.63
C ASP A 51 -6.54 16.64 9.66
N ASP A 52 -7.82 16.32 9.44
CA ASP A 52 -8.73 17.00 8.49
C ASP A 52 -8.24 16.99 7.02
N VAL A 53 -7.43 15.98 6.64
CA VAL A 53 -6.94 15.80 5.26
C VAL A 53 -7.53 14.54 4.62
N GLU A 54 -8.15 14.70 3.45
CA GLU A 54 -8.64 13.57 2.66
C GLU A 54 -7.48 12.89 1.91
N LEU A 55 -7.36 11.56 2.01
CA LEU A 55 -6.37 10.78 1.23
C LEU A 55 -7.05 10.04 0.09
N GLU A 56 -6.55 10.23 -1.12
CA GLU A 56 -7.05 9.57 -2.33
C GLU A 56 -5.92 8.82 -3.04
N PHE A 57 -6.21 7.61 -3.49
CA PHE A 57 -5.30 6.82 -4.32
C PHE A 57 -5.90 6.71 -5.71
N GLU A 58 -5.16 7.17 -6.72
CA GLU A 58 -5.52 6.94 -8.11
C GLU A 58 -5.43 5.42 -8.41
N PRO A 59 -6.29 4.87 -9.30
CA PRO A 59 -6.24 3.45 -9.67
C PRO A 59 -4.86 2.99 -10.16
N GLU A 60 -4.17 3.88 -10.89
CA GLU A 60 -2.80 3.65 -11.37
C GLU A 60 -1.81 3.49 -10.21
N ALA A 61 -1.97 4.23 -9.12
CA ALA A 61 -1.13 4.08 -7.93
C ALA A 61 -1.31 2.69 -7.30
N LEU A 62 -2.55 2.19 -7.21
CA LEU A 62 -2.84 0.88 -6.66
C LEU A 62 -2.21 -0.24 -7.51
N SER A 63 -2.30 -0.12 -8.84
CA SER A 63 -1.63 -1.04 -9.78
C SER A 63 -0.11 -1.03 -9.60
N GLU A 64 0.51 0.15 -9.53
CA GLU A 64 1.96 0.25 -9.32
C GLU A 64 2.42 -0.31 -7.96
N ILE A 65 1.62 -0.14 -6.90
CA ILE A 65 1.91 -0.75 -5.58
C ILE A 65 1.87 -2.28 -5.70
N ALA A 66 0.84 -2.82 -6.35
CA ALA A 66 0.68 -4.26 -6.53
C ALA A 66 1.84 -4.87 -7.34
N LYS A 67 2.21 -4.25 -8.46
CA LYS A 67 3.37 -4.66 -9.27
C LYS A 67 4.66 -4.68 -8.45
N LYS A 68 4.95 -3.61 -7.71
CA LYS A 68 6.14 -3.55 -6.84
C LYS A 68 6.15 -4.64 -5.76
N ALA A 69 4.99 -5.02 -5.21
CA ALA A 69 4.90 -6.10 -4.23
C ALA A 69 5.21 -7.48 -4.85
N ILE A 70 4.77 -7.71 -6.09
CA ILE A 70 5.06 -8.92 -6.86
C ILE A 70 6.55 -8.99 -7.21
N GLU A 71 7.12 -7.89 -7.74
CA GLU A 71 8.55 -7.80 -8.07
C GLU A 71 9.45 -8.10 -6.87
N ARG A 72 9.07 -7.60 -5.68
CA ARG A 72 9.78 -7.83 -4.43
C ARG A 72 9.59 -9.25 -3.87
N LYS A 73 8.74 -10.10 -4.48
CA LYS A 73 8.38 -11.45 -4.01
C LYS A 73 7.90 -11.48 -2.56
N THR A 74 7.25 -10.42 -2.11
CA THR A 74 6.74 -10.28 -0.74
C THR A 74 5.24 -10.51 -0.65
N GLY A 75 4.53 -10.50 -1.79
CA GLY A 75 3.07 -10.66 -1.86
C GLY A 75 2.34 -9.62 -1.01
N ALA A 76 1.19 -9.98 -0.43
CA ALA A 76 0.38 -9.07 0.38
C ALA A 76 1.12 -8.47 1.59
N ARG A 77 2.14 -9.16 2.13
CA ARG A 77 2.94 -8.64 3.26
C ARG A 77 3.76 -7.41 2.88
N GLY A 78 4.18 -7.28 1.63
CA GLY A 78 4.97 -6.15 1.15
C GLY A 78 4.15 -4.88 0.89
N LEU A 79 2.83 -4.98 0.78
CA LEU A 79 1.96 -3.84 0.46
C LEU A 79 2.09 -2.72 1.49
N ARG A 80 2.13 -3.07 2.78
CA ARG A 80 2.25 -2.09 3.87
C ARG A 80 3.55 -1.30 3.76
N SER A 81 4.69 -1.96 3.57
CA SER A 81 5.99 -1.26 3.54
C SER A 81 6.15 -0.35 2.32
N ILE A 82 5.52 -0.69 1.19
CA ILE A 82 5.50 0.17 0.01
C ILE A 82 4.70 1.44 0.28
N ILE A 83 3.51 1.32 0.87
CA ILE A 83 2.64 2.45 1.18
C ILE A 83 3.27 3.34 2.27
N GLU A 84 3.78 2.73 3.34
CA GLU A 84 4.34 3.43 4.49
C GLU A 84 5.55 4.28 4.10
N GLY A 85 6.39 3.81 3.18
CA GLY A 85 7.52 4.59 2.68
C GLY A 85 7.13 5.90 1.97
N ILE A 86 5.91 5.98 1.43
CA ILE A 86 5.39 7.16 0.73
C ILE A 86 4.62 8.05 1.68
N ILE A 87 3.81 7.43 2.54
CA ILE A 87 2.96 8.13 3.49
C ILE A 87 3.75 8.79 4.61
N LEU A 88 4.91 8.24 4.98
CA LEU A 88 5.74 8.80 6.05
C LEU A 88 6.15 10.25 5.74
N GLU A 89 6.50 10.55 4.48
CA GLU A 89 6.81 11.93 4.06
C GLU A 89 5.59 12.85 4.19
N VAL A 90 4.42 12.37 3.75
CA VAL A 90 3.15 13.09 3.86
C VAL A 90 2.78 13.39 5.31
N MET A 91 2.92 12.40 6.19
CA MET A 91 2.62 12.53 7.62
C MET A 91 3.60 13.41 8.37
N PHE A 92 4.82 13.60 7.86
CA PHE A 92 5.78 14.53 8.45
C PHE A 92 5.42 15.99 8.14
N ASP A 93 5.03 16.27 6.90
CA ASP A 93 4.76 17.64 6.43
C ASP A 93 3.34 18.14 6.77
N LEU A 94 2.33 17.26 6.69
CA LEU A 94 0.92 17.66 6.83
C LEU A 94 0.55 18.27 8.20
N PRO A 95 1.03 17.75 9.36
CA PRO A 95 0.66 18.32 10.66
C PRO A 95 1.09 19.77 10.85
N SER A 96 2.06 20.25 10.06
CA SER A 96 2.51 21.65 10.09
C SER A 96 1.79 22.53 9.07
N ARG A 97 0.81 21.98 8.33
CA ARG A 97 0.16 22.61 7.18
C ARG A 97 -1.36 22.60 7.30
N ASP A 98 -1.90 23.71 7.76
CA ASP A 98 -3.36 23.90 7.89
C ASP A 98 -4.05 24.23 6.56
N ASP A 99 -3.28 24.44 5.48
CA ASP A 99 -3.77 24.88 4.18
C ASP A 99 -4.16 23.72 3.24
N VAL A 100 -3.81 22.49 3.59
CA VAL A 100 -4.07 21.29 2.76
C VAL A 100 -5.46 20.72 3.09
N ALA A 101 -6.23 20.36 2.06
CA ALA A 101 -7.53 19.72 2.19
C ALA A 101 -7.51 18.25 1.72
N LYS A 102 -6.73 17.95 0.67
CA LYS A 102 -6.67 16.60 0.09
C LYS A 102 -5.25 16.26 -0.38
N CYS A 103 -4.82 15.02 -0.15
CA CYS A 103 -3.60 14.42 -0.64
C CYS A 103 -3.93 13.31 -1.65
N VAL A 104 -3.40 13.40 -2.87
CA VAL A 104 -3.64 12.44 -3.94
C VAL A 104 -2.35 11.72 -4.29
N ILE A 105 -2.36 10.40 -4.09
CA ILE A 105 -1.28 9.48 -4.44
C ILE A 105 -1.47 9.01 -5.89
N THR A 106 -0.47 9.26 -6.72
CA THR A 106 -0.52 8.99 -8.17
C THR A 106 0.38 7.82 -8.55
N GLY A 107 0.21 7.27 -9.76
CA GLY A 107 1.12 6.24 -10.29
C GLY A 107 2.59 6.70 -10.33
N ASN A 108 2.85 7.98 -10.59
CA ASN A 108 4.21 8.55 -10.57
C ASN A 108 4.80 8.64 -9.15
N THR A 109 3.96 8.90 -8.15
CA THR A 109 4.38 8.89 -6.74
C THR A 109 4.94 7.51 -6.37
N ILE A 110 4.29 6.44 -6.84
CA ILE A 110 4.76 5.09 -6.59
C ILE A 110 5.98 4.77 -7.45
N SER A 111 5.89 4.90 -8.77
CA SER A 111 6.89 4.43 -9.73
C SER A 111 8.21 5.24 -9.65
N LYS A 112 8.12 6.57 -9.66
CA LYS A 112 9.25 7.51 -9.70
C LYS A 112 9.63 8.09 -8.35
N ASN A 113 8.88 7.78 -7.30
CA ASN A 113 9.13 8.30 -5.96
C ASN A 113 9.07 9.85 -5.92
N GLU A 114 8.18 10.41 -6.75
CA GLU A 114 7.80 11.83 -6.78
C GLU A 114 6.90 12.16 -5.58
N SER A 115 6.95 13.40 -5.10
CA SER A 115 6.07 13.86 -4.04
C SER A 115 4.59 13.80 -4.48
N PRO A 116 3.65 13.48 -3.59
CA PRO A 116 2.23 13.39 -3.93
C PRO A 116 1.64 14.76 -4.28
N LYS A 117 0.49 14.74 -4.95
CA LYS A 117 -0.25 15.96 -5.29
C LYS A 117 -1.03 16.40 -4.06
N LEU A 118 -0.87 17.65 -3.63
CA LEU A 118 -1.63 18.25 -2.53
C LEU A 118 -2.60 19.27 -3.09
N VAL A 119 -3.86 19.16 -2.68
CA VAL A 119 -4.94 20.10 -3.00
C VAL A 119 -5.18 20.96 -1.77
N LEU A 120 -5.00 22.26 -1.93
CA LEU A 120 -5.21 23.24 -0.86
C LEU A 120 -6.70 23.54 -0.67
N LYS A 121 -7.05 24.10 0.49
CA LYS A 121 -8.42 24.54 0.81
C LYS A 121 -8.98 25.56 -0.20
N ASP A 122 -8.10 26.34 -0.83
CA ASP A 122 -8.45 27.31 -1.88
C ASP A 122 -8.60 26.67 -3.27
N GLY A 123 -8.52 25.34 -3.38
CA GLY A 123 -8.65 24.59 -4.64
C GLY A 123 -7.40 24.57 -5.53
N THR A 124 -6.32 25.24 -5.11
CA THR A 124 -5.03 25.20 -5.82
C THR A 124 -4.38 23.84 -5.63
N THR A 125 -3.86 23.25 -6.70
CA THR A 125 -3.09 22.01 -6.65
C THR A 125 -1.61 22.31 -6.71
N ILE A 126 -0.85 21.78 -5.75
CA ILE A 126 0.61 21.87 -5.72
C ILE A 126 1.20 20.45 -5.69
N LYS A 127 2.40 20.28 -6.25
CA LYS A 127 3.20 19.09 -5.95
C LYS A 127 3.84 19.27 -4.57
N GLY A 128 3.84 18.24 -3.73
CA GLY A 128 4.58 18.25 -2.46
C GLY A 128 6.06 18.62 -2.71
N GLN A 129 6.74 19.22 -1.73
CA GLN A 129 8.11 19.72 -1.92
C GLN A 129 9.04 18.60 -2.41
N GLU A 130 9.88 18.91 -3.40
CA GLU A 130 10.89 17.99 -3.91
C GLU A 130 11.90 17.64 -2.82
N LYS A 131 12.35 16.37 -2.83
CA LYS A 131 13.37 15.84 -1.94
C LYS A 131 14.57 16.79 -1.83
N LYS A 132 14.75 17.42 -0.66
CA LYS A 132 16.08 17.82 -0.22
C LYS A 132 16.85 16.55 0.13
N THR A 133 17.47 15.92 -0.87
CA THR A 133 18.46 14.88 -0.66
C THR A 133 19.55 15.44 0.24
N SER A 134 19.50 15.09 1.52
CA SER A 134 20.54 15.38 2.51
C SER A 134 21.14 14.05 2.94
N ALA A 135 22.08 13.54 2.13
CA ALA A 135 23.20 12.65 2.48
C ALA A 135 23.84 12.12 1.18
#